data_AF-A0A7K3BKQ1-F1
#
_entry.id   AF-A0A7K3BKQ1-F1
#
_cell.length_a   1.000
_cell.length_b   1.000
_cell.length_c   1.000
_cell.angle_alpha   90.00
_cell.angle_beta   90.00
_cell.angle_gamma   90.00
#
_symmetry.space_group_name_H-M   'P 1'
#
loop_
_entity.id
_entity.type
_entity.pdbx_description
1 polymer ?
#
loop_
_entity_poly.entity_id
_entity_poly.type
_entity_poly.pdbx_seq_one_letter_code
_entity_poly.pdbx_strand_id
1 'polypeptide(L)'
;MPAALPFVIRLAVCPEVPVRSGLTDLVAVAAELAEPVDPEDEHAVRLRGLDADHPERALCRAVLAAHAALVRPMMSDDPPPA
;
A
#
# COMPACT_ATOMS: atom_id res chain seq x y z
N MET A 1 -6.38 0.07 -9.86
CA MET A 1 -5.25 -0.45 -9.07
C MET A 1 -5.56 -1.67 -8.20
N PRO A 2 -6.71 -1.81 -7.49
CA PRO A 2 -6.93 -2.93 -6.57
C PRO A 2 -6.76 -4.32 -7.19
N ALA A 3 -7.15 -4.48 -8.45
CA ALA A 3 -7.02 -5.76 -9.17
C ALA A 3 -5.56 -6.15 -9.46
N ALA A 4 -4.66 -5.18 -9.66
CA ALA A 4 -3.26 -5.42 -9.96
C ALA A 4 -2.38 -5.51 -8.70
N LEU A 5 -2.82 -4.90 -7.59
CA LEU A 5 -2.06 -4.82 -6.35
C LEU A 5 -1.61 -6.19 -5.79
N PRO A 6 -2.41 -7.28 -5.81
CA PRO A 6 -1.94 -8.60 -5.38
C PRO A 6 -0.76 -9.11 -6.21
N PHE A 7 -0.76 -8.84 -7.52
CA PHE A 7 0.33 -9.23 -8.41
C PHE A 7 1.59 -8.41 -8.15
N VAL A 8 1.44 -7.09 -7.96
CA VAL A 8 2.55 -6.19 -7.60
C VAL A 8 3.20 -6.62 -6.28
N ILE A 9 2.41 -6.93 -5.24
CA ILE A 9 2.92 -7.40 -3.94
C ILE A 9 3.74 -8.68 -4.12
N ARG A 10 3.26 -9.64 -4.92
CA ARG A 10 4.01 -10.88 -5.19
C ARG A 10 5.32 -10.62 -5.93
N LEU A 11 5.35 -9.69 -6.88
CA LEU A 11 6.61 -9.34 -7.55
C LEU A 11 7.57 -8.59 -6.63
N ALA A 12 7.08 -7.75 -5.73
CA ALA A 12 7.89 -6.99 -4.77
C ALA A 12 8.61 -7.90 -3.75
N VAL A 13 8.11 -9.11 -3.48
CA VAL A 13 8.82 -10.10 -2.64
C VAL A 13 9.80 -10.98 -3.43
N CYS A 14 9.78 -10.97 -4.76
CA CYS A 14 10.64 -11.82 -5.57
C CYS A 14 12.04 -11.22 -5.73
N PRO A 15 13.11 -11.88 -5.24
CA PRO A 15 14.47 -11.32 -5.29
C PRO A 15 15.02 -11.20 -6.72
N GLU A 16 14.51 -12.02 -7.64
CA GLU A 16 14.94 -12.07 -9.04
C GLU A 16 14.35 -10.95 -9.91
N VAL A 17 13.36 -10.21 -9.41
CA VAL A 17 12.72 -9.12 -10.17
C VAL A 17 13.66 -7.91 -10.19
N PRO A 18 14.16 -7.47 -11.36
CA PRO A 18 15.15 -6.40 -11.43
C PRO A 18 14.65 -5.06 -10.86
N VAL A 19 13.34 -4.82 -10.92
CA VAL A 19 12.66 -3.59 -10.44
C VAL A 19 12.02 -3.77 -9.06
N ARG A 20 12.44 -4.77 -8.28
CA ARG A 20 11.83 -5.11 -6.99
C ARG A 20 11.69 -3.92 -6.05
N SER A 21 12.75 -3.11 -5.90
CA SER A 21 12.73 -1.92 -5.03
C SER A 21 11.64 -0.92 -5.45
N GLY A 22 11.54 -0.61 -6.74
CA GLY A 22 10.50 0.29 -7.23
C GLY A 22 9.08 -0.28 -7.06
N LEU A 23 8.91 -1.60 -7.08
CA LEU A 23 7.62 -2.24 -6.79
C LEU A 23 7.30 -2.18 -5.29
N THR A 24 8.30 -2.34 -4.42
CA THR A 24 8.17 -2.11 -2.97
C THR A 24 7.73 -0.67 -2.69
N ASP A 25 8.39 0.32 -3.28
CA ASP A 25 8.04 1.73 -3.13
C ASP A 25 6.61 1.99 -3.62
N LEU A 26 6.21 1.39 -4.73
CA LEU A 26 4.84 1.50 -5.24
C LEU A 26 3.81 0.91 -4.27
N VAL A 27 4.10 -0.23 -3.65
CA VAL A 27 3.23 -0.83 -2.61
C VAL A 27 3.14 0.10 -1.39
N ALA A 28 4.25 0.72 -0.99
CA ALA A 28 4.28 1.66 0.12
C ALA A 28 3.42 2.91 -0.15
N VAL A 29 3.59 3.55 -1.32
CA VAL A 29 2.76 4.69 -1.74
C VAL A 29 1.29 4.29 -1.83
N ALA A 30 0.98 3.11 -2.36
CA ALA A 30 -0.40 2.63 -2.43
C ALA A 30 -1.01 2.42 -1.03
N ALA A 31 -0.22 1.97 -0.05
CA ALA A 31 -0.67 1.82 1.33
C ALA A 31 -0.93 3.19 2.00
N GLU A 32 -0.01 4.14 1.83
CA GLU A 32 -0.16 5.52 2.33
C GLU A 32 -1.42 6.17 1.76
N LEU A 33 -1.59 6.14 0.43
CA LEU A 33 -2.76 6.72 -0.23
C LEU A 33 -4.08 6.02 0.15
N ALA A 34 -4.02 4.76 0.57
CA ALA A 34 -5.18 4.00 1.02
C ALA A 34 -5.54 4.25 2.49
N GLU A 35 -4.74 4.99 3.28
CA GLU A 35 -5.09 5.32 4.65
C GLU A 35 -6.46 6.00 4.76
N PRO A 36 -7.25 5.67 5.80
CA PRO A 36 -8.50 6.35 6.08
C PRO A 36 -8.25 7.83 6.34
N VAL A 37 -9.16 8.68 5.87
CA VAL A 37 -9.15 10.11 6.19
C VAL A 37 -10.13 10.35 7.32
N ASP A 38 -9.68 10.99 8.40
CA ASP A 38 -10.54 11.44 9.48
C ASP A 38 -11.49 12.53 8.94
N PRO A 39 -12.82 12.33 8.95
CA PRO A 39 -13.76 13.33 8.45
C PRO A 39 -13.80 14.61 9.30
N GLU A 40 -13.30 14.57 10.53
CA GLU A 40 -13.23 15.75 11.41
C GLU A 40 -11.95 16.58 11.16
N ASP A 41 -10.94 16.01 10.49
CA ASP A 41 -9.74 16.74 10.07
C ASP A 41 -9.98 17.45 8.73
N GLU A 42 -10.40 18.71 8.80
CA GLU A 42 -10.64 19.55 7.62
C GLU A 42 -9.43 19.67 6.68
N HIS A 43 -8.20 19.60 7.22
CA HIS A 43 -7.00 19.68 6.40
C HIS A 43 -6.79 18.38 5.61
N ALA A 44 -6.92 17.23 6.27
CA ALA A 44 -6.82 15.92 5.63
C ALA A 44 -7.92 15.72 4.59
N VAL A 45 -9.17 16.12 4.90
CA VAL A 45 -10.30 16.07 3.96
C VAL A 45 -10.05 16.96 2.73
N ARG A 46 -9.49 18.16 2.91
CA ARG A 46 -9.18 19.04 1.78
C ARG A 46 -8.09 18.48 0.86
N LEU A 47 -7.07 17.85 1.44
CA LEU A 47 -5.93 17.33 0.69
C LEU A 47 -6.25 16.00 -0.01
N ARG A 48 -7.00 15.13 0.67
CA ARG A 48 -7.18 13.73 0.27
C ARG A 48 -8.63 13.36 -0.07
N GLY A 49 -9.59 14.25 0.15
CA GLY A 49 -11.01 13.93 0.03
C GLY A 49 -11.54 13.07 1.18
N LEU A 50 -12.87 12.93 1.27
CA LEU A 50 -13.50 12.02 2.22
C LEU A 50 -13.31 10.57 1.76
N ASP A 51 -13.06 9.66 2.70
CA ASP A 51 -12.88 8.24 2.38
C ASP A 51 -14.13 7.63 1.70
N ALA A 52 -15.32 8.16 2.00
CA ALA A 52 -16.60 7.75 1.39
C ALA A 52 -16.67 8.02 -0.13
N ASP A 53 -15.95 9.04 -0.61
CA ASP A 53 -15.88 9.39 -2.02
C ASP A 53 -14.85 8.55 -2.79
N HIS A 54 -14.06 7.74 -2.07
CA HIS A 54 -12.91 6.99 -2.58
C HIS A 54 -13.00 5.50 -2.22
N PRO A 55 -13.99 4.74 -2.74
CA PRO A 55 -14.17 3.32 -2.42
C PRO A 55 -12.94 2.47 -2.81
N GLU A 56 -12.13 2.92 -3.76
CA GLU A 56 -10.86 2.28 -4.13
C GLU A 56 -9.87 2.17 -2.97
N ARG A 57 -9.90 3.08 -1.98
CA ARG A 57 -9.02 3.02 -0.81
C ARG A 57 -9.38 1.86 0.09
N ALA A 58 -10.66 1.65 0.36
CA ALA A 58 -11.13 0.51 1.12
C ALA A 58 -10.75 -0.82 0.44
N LEU A 59 -10.86 -0.89 -0.89
CA LEU A 59 -10.44 -2.07 -1.67
C LEU A 59 -8.92 -2.30 -1.60
N CYS A 60 -8.12 -1.23 -1.72
CA CYS A 60 -6.67 -1.33 -1.55
C CYS A 60 -6.30 -1.81 -0.13
N ARG A 61 -6.91 -1.22 0.92
CA ARG A 61 -6.69 -1.66 2.31
C ARG A 61 -7.02 -3.13 2.51
N ALA A 62 -8.13 -3.60 1.96
CA ALA A 62 -8.52 -5.01 2.04
C ALA A 62 -7.48 -5.94 1.41
N VAL A 63 -6.95 -5.58 0.23
CA VAL A 63 -5.90 -6.35 -0.44
C VAL A 63 -4.60 -6.35 0.36
N LEU A 64 -4.17 -5.18 0.86
CA LEU A 64 -2.96 -5.03 1.68
C LEU A 64 -3.08 -5.85 2.97
N ALA A 65 -4.22 -5.79 3.65
CA ALA A 65 -4.50 -6.58 4.85
C ALA A 65 -4.45 -8.09 4.56
N ALA A 66 -5.04 -8.54 3.44
CA ALA A 66 -4.99 -9.94 3.03
C ALA A 66 -3.55 -10.44 2.74
N HIS A 67 -2.62 -9.53 2.42
CA HIS A 67 -1.21 -9.85 2.16
C HIS A 67 -0.27 -9.26 3.23
N ALA A 68 -0.77 -8.95 4.42
CA ALA A 68 0.00 -8.25 5.45
C ALA A 68 1.32 -8.94 5.82
N ALA A 69 1.38 -10.28 5.75
CA ALA A 69 2.60 -11.04 5.99
C ALA A 69 3.71 -10.75 4.97
N LEU A 70 3.35 -10.42 3.73
CA LEU A 70 4.29 -10.04 2.67
C LEU A 70 4.59 -8.53 2.70
N VAL A 71 3.59 -7.71 3.05
CA VAL A 71 3.71 -6.25 3.03
C VAL A 71 4.49 -5.71 4.24
N ARG A 72 4.28 -6.24 5.45
CA ARG A 72 4.95 -5.73 6.67
C ARG A 72 6.49 -5.70 6.57
N PRO A 73 7.18 -6.75 6.08
CA PRO A 73 8.61 -6.71 5.88
C PRO A 73 9.06 -5.66 4.85
N MET A 74 8.25 -5.36 3.84
CA MET A 74 8.56 -4.32 2.85
C MET A 74 8.56 -2.91 3.44
N MET A 75 7.74 -2.70 4.48
CA MET A 75 7.58 -1.39 5.15
C MET A 75 8.47 -1.26 6.39
N SER A 76 9.25 -2.29 6.71
CA SER A 76 10.22 -2.24 7.78
C SER A 76 11.54 -1.71 7.23
N ASP A 77 12.13 -0.70 7.87
CA ASP A 77 13.47 -0.20 7.57
C ASP A 77 14.59 -1.21 7.90
N ASP A 78 14.24 -2.39 8.44
CA ASP A 78 15.20 -3.41 8.78
C ASP A 78 15.75 -4.09 7.52
N PRO A 79 17.08 -4.08 7.31
CA PRO A 79 17.68 -4.86 6.23
C PRO A 79 17.39 -6.35 6.45
N PRO A 80 17.16 -7.13 5.39
CA PRO A 80 16.90 -8.56 5.52
C PRO A 80 18.05 -9.25 6.28
N PRO A 81 17.77 -10.28 7.12
CA PRO A 81 18.80 -10.99 7.84
C PRO A 81 19.81 -11.61 6.86
N ALA A 82 21.09 -11.47 7.21
CA ALA A 82 22.25 -11.89 6.42
C ALA A 82 22.32 -13.40 6.14
#